data_AF-R0BEF0-F1
#
_entry.id   AF-R0BEF0-F1
#
_cell.length_a   1.000
_cell.length_b   1.000
_cell.length_c   1.000
_cell.angle_alpha   90.00
_cell.angle_beta   90.00
_cell.angle_gamma   90.00
#
_symmetry.space_group_name_H-M   'P 1'
#
loop_
_entity.id
_entity.type
_entity.pdbx_description
1 polymer ?
#
loop_
_entity_poly.entity_id
_entity_poly.type
_entity_poly.pdbx_seq_one_letter_code
_entity_poly.pdbx_strand_id
1 'polypeptide(L)'
;MVLTKLFQSIGIPITARNFMVDYCDSYGNHFHKPMQTITPPECLKDGIEIVTRIRTELRQQGFTVCGISEALGDFEMDELENIFNGSDYGKYPMRVLYIDVEMAKKEAHP
;
A
#
# COMPACT_ATOMS: atom_id res chain seq x y z
N MET A 1 -3.21 -15.98 5.39
CA MET A 1 -3.42 -14.96 6.42
C MET A 1 -4.10 -15.46 7.68
N VAL A 2 -3.34 -15.53 8.78
CA VAL A 2 -3.86 -15.80 10.13
C VAL A 2 -4.86 -14.73 10.58
N LEU A 3 -4.58 -13.45 10.29
CA LEU A 3 -5.41 -12.34 10.77
C LEU A 3 -6.82 -12.36 10.13
N THR A 4 -6.93 -12.55 8.82
CA THR A 4 -8.22 -12.64 8.12
C THR A 4 -9.07 -13.80 8.66
N LYS A 5 -8.45 -14.97 8.87
CA LYS A 5 -9.11 -16.14 9.46
C LYS A 5 -9.59 -15.88 10.89
N LEU A 6 -8.80 -15.15 11.70
CA LEU A 6 -9.18 -14.76 13.06
C LEU A 6 -10.46 -13.91 13.06
N PHE A 7 -10.50 -12.84 12.27
CA PHE A 7 -11.67 -11.96 12.24
C PHE A 7 -12.90 -12.63 11.62
N GLN A 8 -12.73 -13.46 10.60
CA GLN A 8 -13.80 -14.30 10.06
C GLN A 8 -14.37 -15.25 11.12
N SER A 9 -13.52 -15.84 11.97
CA SER A 9 -13.96 -16.77 13.02
C SER A 9 -14.84 -16.15 14.11
N ILE A 10 -14.72 -14.83 14.31
CA ILE A 10 -15.56 -14.06 15.25
C ILE A 10 -16.73 -13.35 14.54
N GLY A 11 -16.99 -13.68 13.28
CA GLY A 11 -18.12 -13.16 12.51
C GLY A 11 -17.96 -11.72 12.02
N ILE A 12 -16.74 -11.17 12.02
CA ILE A 12 -16.47 -9.83 11.51
C ILE A 12 -15.96 -9.94 10.07
N PRO A 13 -16.73 -9.49 9.06
CA PRO A 13 -16.27 -9.51 7.68
C PRO A 13 -15.19 -8.45 7.50
N ILE A 14 -13.95 -8.91 7.29
CA ILE A 14 -12.84 -8.06 6.88
C ILE A 14 -12.12 -8.67 5.69
N THR A 15 -11.40 -7.83 4.96
CA THR A 15 -10.47 -8.19 3.90
C THR A 15 -9.13 -7.56 4.19
N ALA A 16 -8.06 -8.32 4.03
CA ALA A 16 -6.72 -7.79 4.07
C ALA A 16 -6.36 -7.16 2.72
N ARG A 17 -5.64 -6.04 2.75
CA ARG A 17 -5.19 -5.33 1.57
C ARG A 17 -3.71 -5.04 1.70
N ASN A 18 -3.01 -5.18 0.58
CA ASN A 18 -1.57 -5.36 0.51
C ASN A 18 -0.97 -4.28 -0.37
N PHE A 19 -0.29 -3.31 0.22
CA PHE A 19 0.17 -2.10 -0.46
C PHE A 19 1.69 -1.99 -0.49
N MET A 20 2.20 -1.36 -1.53
CA MET A 20 3.48 -0.67 -1.49
C MET A 20 3.19 0.83 -1.47
N VAL A 21 3.79 1.51 -0.50
CA VAL A 21 3.68 2.96 -0.34
C VAL A 21 5.05 3.57 -0.57
N ASP A 22 5.12 4.40 -1.61
CA ASP A 22 6.30 5.19 -1.97
C ASP A 22 6.12 6.60 -1.41
N TYR A 23 7.09 7.09 -0.66
CA TYR A 23 7.04 8.42 -0.03
C TYR A 23 8.42 9.03 0.13
N CYS A 24 8.48 10.35 0.28
CA CYS A 24 9.72 11.09 0.48
C CYS A 24 9.67 12.01 1.70
N ASP A 25 10.83 12.32 2.24
CA ASP A 25 11.00 13.35 3.27
C ASP A 25 11.28 14.74 2.66
N SER A 26 11.39 15.76 3.51
CA SER A 26 11.69 17.13 3.06
C SER A 26 13.11 17.32 2.50
N TYR A 27 13.99 16.34 2.67
CA TYR A 27 15.36 16.36 2.16
C TYR A 27 15.46 15.69 0.78
N GLY A 28 14.37 15.13 0.27
CA GLY A 28 14.35 14.41 -0.99
C GLY A 28 14.87 12.98 -0.87
N ASN A 29 14.90 12.39 0.32
CA ASN A 29 15.14 10.95 0.46
C ASN A 29 13.85 10.19 0.16
N HIS A 30 13.97 9.09 -0.59
CA HIS A 30 12.85 8.26 -1.02
C HIS A 30 12.81 6.95 -0.23
N PHE A 31 11.60 6.51 0.09
CA PHE A 31 11.34 5.31 0.87
C PHE A 31 10.25 4.49 0.19
N HIS A 32 10.39 3.17 0.28
CA HIS A 32 9.44 2.18 -0.22
C HIS A 32 9.06 1.27 0.94
N LYS A 33 7.77 1.24 1.30
CA LYS A 33 7.29 0.45 2.44
C LYS A 33 6.15 -0.48 2.05
N PRO A 34 6.36 -1.81 2.10
CA PRO A 34 5.26 -2.77 2.12
C PRO A 34 4.38 -2.53 3.35
N MET A 35 3.07 -2.45 3.15
CA MET A 35 2.07 -2.21 4.19
C MET A 35 0.88 -3.13 3.99
N GLN A 36 0.39 -3.73 5.06
CA GLN A 36 -0.86 -4.47 5.07
C GLN A 36 -1.88 -3.77 5.97
N THR A 37 -3.13 -3.71 5.53
CA THR A 37 -4.24 -3.22 6.37
C THR A 37 -5.44 -4.15 6.29
N ILE A 38 -6.32 -4.04 7.27
CA ILE A 38 -7.62 -4.71 7.27
C ILE A 38 -8.72 -3.68 7.04
N THR A 39 -9.63 -3.97 6.10
CA THR A 39 -10.80 -3.11 5.83
C THR A 39 -12.07 -3.95 5.78
N PRO A 40 -13.21 -3.40 6.17
CA PRO A 40 -14.50 -3.98 5.81
C PRO A 40 -14.62 -4.12 4.27
N PRO A 41 -15.23 -5.20 3.74
CA PRO A 41 -15.38 -5.40 2.30
C PRO A 41 -16.09 -4.25 1.57
N GLU A 42 -16.97 -3.52 2.26
CA GLU A 42 -17.70 -2.37 1.72
C GLU A 42 -16.81 -1.14 1.45
N CYS A 43 -15.67 -1.01 2.14
CA CYS A 43 -14.69 0.07 1.94
C CYS A 43 -13.78 -0.16 0.71
N LEU A 44 -14.04 -1.20 -0.09
CA LEU A 44 -13.22 -1.57 -1.25
C LEU A 44 -13.51 -0.77 -2.53
N LYS A 45 -14.59 0.03 -2.57
CA LYS A 45 -15.21 0.46 -3.83
C LYS A 45 -14.37 1.39 -4.71
N ASP A 46 -13.61 2.32 -4.15
CA ASP A 46 -12.85 3.28 -4.98
C ASP A 46 -11.41 3.54 -4.52
N GLY A 47 -10.99 2.98 -3.38
CA GLY A 47 -9.65 3.18 -2.83
C GLY A 47 -9.37 4.62 -2.35
N ILE A 48 -10.34 5.54 -2.44
CA ILE A 48 -10.16 6.95 -2.07
C ILE A 48 -9.91 7.08 -0.58
N GLU A 49 -10.67 6.35 0.23
CA GLU A 49 -10.56 6.37 1.69
C GLU A 49 -9.17 5.91 2.14
N ILE A 50 -8.67 4.78 1.60
CA ILE A 50 -7.37 4.25 2.01
C ILE A 50 -6.22 5.15 1.55
N VAL A 51 -6.29 5.69 0.33
CA VAL A 51 -5.32 6.67 -0.17
C VAL A 51 -5.31 7.90 0.72
N THR A 52 -6.47 8.44 1.05
CA THR A 52 -6.62 9.62 1.91
C THR A 52 -6.03 9.38 3.29
N ARG A 53 -6.31 8.20 3.88
CA ARG A 53 -5.79 7.82 5.19
C ARG A 53 -4.26 7.71 5.19
N ILE A 54 -3.68 6.92 4.27
CA ILE A 54 -2.22 6.74 4.16
C ILE A 54 -1.52 8.09 3.97
N ARG A 55 -2.05 8.93 3.06
CA ARG A 55 -1.51 10.27 2.82
C ARG A 55 -1.58 11.18 4.04
N THR A 56 -2.68 11.13 4.79
CA THR A 56 -2.86 11.94 5.99
C THR A 56 -1.90 11.52 7.09
N GLU A 57 -1.80 10.21 7.35
CA GLU A 57 -0.91 9.66 8.40
C GLU A 57 0.57 9.95 8.11
N LEU A 58 1.02 9.80 6.86
CA LEU A 58 2.40 10.09 6.48
C LEU A 58 2.70 11.59 6.46
N ARG A 59 1.74 12.43 6.05
CA ARG A 59 1.87 13.89 6.11
C ARG A 59 2.04 14.40 7.54
N GLN A 60 1.33 13.83 8.50
CA GLN A 60 1.48 14.17 9.93
C GLN A 60 2.89 13.85 10.46
N GLN A 61 3.59 12.92 9.83
CA GLN A 61 4.97 12.54 10.15
C GLN A 61 6.02 13.33 9.34
N GLY A 62 5.60 14.29 8.51
CA GLY A 62 6.50 15.11 7.69
C GLY A 62 6.88 14.49 6.35
N PHE A 63 6.21 13.41 5.92
CA PHE A 63 6.45 12.76 4.65
C PHE A 63 5.42 13.15 3.58
N THR A 64 5.83 13.08 2.32
CA THR A 64 4.95 13.25 1.16
C THR A 64 4.82 11.93 0.43
N VAL A 65 3.60 11.42 0.25
CA VAL A 65 3.34 10.19 -0.52
C VAL A 65 3.48 10.49 -2.01
N CYS A 66 4.29 9.68 -2.68
CA CYS A 66 4.56 9.71 -4.11
C CYS A 66 3.71 8.69 -4.88
N GLY A 67 3.50 7.51 -4.29
CA GLY A 67 2.83 6.39 -4.96
C GLY A 67 2.18 5.43 -3.98
N ILE A 68 1.05 4.85 -4.38
CA ILE A 68 0.42 3.74 -3.67
C ILE A 68 0.01 2.71 -4.71
N SER A 69 0.59 1.52 -4.63
CA SER A 69 0.19 0.36 -5.42
C SER A 69 -0.33 -0.75 -4.50
N GLU A 70 -1.21 -1.59 -5.01
CA GLU A 70 -1.81 -2.69 -4.28
C GLU A 70 -1.58 -4.01 -5.03
N ALA A 71 -1.05 -5.01 -4.32
CA ALA A 71 -1.00 -6.39 -4.79
C ALA A 71 -2.32 -7.09 -4.44
N LEU A 72 -2.98 -7.67 -5.43
CA LEU A 72 -4.28 -8.33 -5.27
C LEU A 72 -4.07 -9.79 -4.89
N GLY A 73 -4.46 -10.15 -3.67
CA GLY A 73 -4.34 -11.50 -3.13
C GLY A 73 -4.28 -11.49 -1.61
N ASP A 74 -4.23 -12.68 -1.02
CA ASP A 74 -3.97 -12.88 0.40
C ASP A 74 -2.51 -13.28 0.58
N PHE A 75 -1.75 -12.48 1.32
CA PHE A 75 -0.32 -12.68 1.54
C PHE A 75 0.00 -12.56 3.03
N GLU A 76 0.90 -13.40 3.52
CA GLU A 76 1.59 -13.12 4.78
C GLU A 76 2.59 -11.95 4.59
N MET A 77 3.04 -11.33 5.68
CA MET A 77 3.88 -10.13 5.61
C MET A 77 5.25 -10.39 4.96
N ASP A 78 5.85 -11.55 5.18
CA ASP A 78 7.10 -12.00 4.55
C ASP A 78 6.93 -12.22 3.04
N GLU A 79 5.81 -12.80 2.62
CA GLU A 79 5.45 -12.89 1.19
C GLU A 79 5.30 -11.50 0.59
N LEU A 80 4.61 -10.59 1.29
CA LEU A 80 4.40 -9.21 0.83
C LEU A 80 5.72 -8.43 0.69
N GLU A 81 6.63 -8.60 1.63
CA GLU A 81 7.98 -8.04 1.53
C GLU A 81 8.73 -8.59 0.31
N ASN A 82 8.65 -9.89 0.03
CA ASN A 82 9.29 -10.47 -1.14
C ASN A 82 8.63 -10.03 -2.46
N ILE A 83 7.31 -9.81 -2.47
CA ILE A 83 6.57 -9.28 -3.61
C ILE A 83 7.08 -7.90 -3.99
N PHE A 84 7.25 -7.01 -3.02
CA PHE A 84 7.58 -5.62 -3.35
C PHE A 84 9.07 -5.28 -3.31
N ASN A 85 9.83 -5.89 -2.41
CA ASN A 85 11.26 -5.61 -2.21
C ASN A 85 12.17 -6.75 -2.68
N GLY A 86 11.60 -7.88 -3.11
CA GLY A 86 12.33 -9.08 -3.49
C GLY A 86 12.18 -9.44 -4.97
N SER A 87 12.29 -10.73 -5.26
CA SER A 87 12.29 -11.25 -6.63
C SER A 87 10.90 -11.41 -7.25
N ASP A 88 9.84 -11.15 -6.49
CA ASP A 88 8.46 -11.48 -6.87
C ASP A 88 7.68 -10.28 -7.41
N TYR A 89 8.35 -9.15 -7.59
CA TYR A 89 7.76 -7.95 -8.17
C TYR A 89 7.16 -8.23 -9.55
N GLY A 90 5.90 -7.84 -9.73
CA GLY A 90 5.16 -8.04 -10.98
C GLY A 90 4.66 -9.46 -11.25
N LYS A 91 4.90 -10.43 -10.35
CA LYS A 91 4.37 -11.80 -10.50
C LYS A 91 2.90 -11.95 -10.11
N TYR A 92 2.36 -10.98 -9.39
CA TYR A 92 0.97 -10.96 -8.93
C TYR A 92 0.19 -9.83 -9.59
N PRO A 93 -1.14 -9.97 -9.75
CA PRO A 93 -1.96 -8.86 -10.23
C PRO A 93 -1.82 -7.64 -9.31
N MET A 94 -1.53 -6.49 -9.88
CA MET A 94 -1.39 -5.24 -9.14
C MET A 94 -2.31 -4.16 -9.70
N ARG A 95 -2.69 -3.20 -8.84
CA ARG A 95 -3.34 -1.95 -9.26
C ARG A 95 -2.68 -0.75 -8.62
N VAL A 96 -2.55 0.34 -9.38
CA VAL A 96 -2.12 1.63 -8.83
C VAL A 96 -3.34 2.33 -8.26
N LEU A 97 -3.26 2.74 -7.00
CA LEU A 97 -4.32 3.49 -6.31
C LEU A 97 -4.05 4.99 -6.32
N TYR A 98 -2.78 5.38 -6.31
CA TYR A 98 -2.37 6.78 -6.30
C TYR A 98 -0.99 6.93 -6.93
N ILE A 99 -0.81 8.01 -7.69
CA ILE A 99 0.49 8.49 -8.14
C ILE A 99 0.50 10.01 -8.12
N ASP A 100 1.50 10.60 -7.48
CA ASP A 100 1.79 12.01 -7.60
C ASP A 100 2.59 12.22 -8.89
N VAL A 101 1.88 12.64 -9.94
CA VAL A 101 2.44 12.78 -11.29
C VAL A 101 3.61 13.77 -11.32
N GLU A 102 3.58 14.81 -10.50
CA GLU A 102 4.65 15.82 -10.50
C GLU A 102 5.90 15.31 -9.80
N MET A 103 5.76 14.49 -8.75
CA MET A 103 6.90 13.78 -8.16
C MET A 103 7.45 12.72 -9.12
N ALA A 104 6.58 11.93 -9.76
CA ALA A 104 7.00 10.88 -10.71
C ALA A 104 7.77 11.45 -11.92
N LYS A 105 7.40 12.64 -12.40
CA LYS A 105 8.12 13.32 -13.50
C LYS A 105 9.51 13.81 -13.12
N LYS A 106 9.72 14.20 -11.85
CA LYS A 106 11.03 14.64 -11.35
C LYS A 106 12.05 13.51 -11.35
N GLU A 107 11.62 12.28 -11.10
CA GLU A 107 12.50 11.10 -11.11
C GLU A 107 12.83 10.58 -12.51
N ALA A 108 11.98 10.86 -13.51
CA ALA A 108 12.18 10.38 -14.89
C ALA A 108 13.30 11.14 -15.65
N HIS A 109 13.89 12.18 -15.05
CA HIS A 109 14.98 12.95 -15.61
C HIS A 109 16.27 12.67 -14.82
N PRO A 110 17.07 11.67 -15.20
CA PRO A 110 18.39 11.42 -14.63
C PRO A 110 19.40 12.52 -14.95
#